data_AF-A0A6N9AZP3-F1
#
_entry.id   AF-A0A6N9AZP3-F1
#
_cell.length_a   1.000
_cell.length_b   1.000
_cell.length_c   1.000
_cell.angle_alpha   90.00
_cell.angle_beta   90.00
_cell.angle_gamma   90.00
#
_symmetry.space_group_name_H-M   'P 1'
#
loop_
_entity.id
_entity.type
_entity.pdbx_description
1 polymer ?
#
loop_
_entity_poly.entity_id
_entity_poly.type
_entity_poly.pdbx_seq_one_letter_code
_entity_poly.pdbx_strand_id
1 'polypeptide(L)'
;MIVQIIVVIIVLSLLGFFIRNTVNNLEALGAEVGYGFLFNPSNYDINQHLIEYSSRSTHLRATMVGLINTGLVAVVGIVLATLIGFVVGVLRLSSNFLVNRLAYIFVEFTRNVPVLLWILLWHGVLIHSLPHPRQAITVYDVTFLANRGFYVPKPLLDPLFWLVAIAAAVAITG
;
A
#
# COMPACT_ATOMS: atom_id res chain seq x y z
N MET A 1 -9.65 -30.75 -36.31
CA MET A 1 -9.51 -29.32 -36.71
C MET A 1 -10.86 -28.64 -36.95
N ILE A 2 -11.81 -29.22 -37.70
CA ILE A 2 -13.14 -28.60 -37.97
C ILE A 2 -13.90 -28.24 -36.67
N VAL A 3 -13.94 -29.14 -35.69
CA VAL A 3 -14.62 -28.90 -34.41
C VAL A 3 -14.02 -27.71 -33.64
N GLN A 4 -12.69 -27.54 -33.66
CA GLN A 4 -12.04 -26.39 -33.01
C GLN A 4 -12.41 -25.06 -33.67
N ILE A 5 -12.51 -25.03 -35.01
CA ILE A 5 -12.93 -23.85 -35.77
C ILE A 5 -14.36 -23.47 -35.40
N ILE A 6 -15.27 -24.45 -35.33
CA ILE A 6 -16.67 -24.21 -34.94
C ILE A 6 -16.75 -23.67 -33.51
N VAL A 7 -16.00 -24.26 -32.58
CA VAL A 7 -15.97 -23.81 -31.18
C VAL A 7 -15.45 -22.37 -31.09
N VAL A 8 -14.39 -22.01 -31.82
CA VAL A 8 -13.86 -20.64 -31.85
C VAL A 8 -14.90 -19.65 -32.39
N ILE A 9 -15.60 -20.00 -33.48
CA ILE A 9 -16.66 -19.15 -34.04
C ILE A 9 -17.79 -18.93 -33.02
N ILE A 10 -18.22 -19.98 -32.33
CA ILE A 10 -19.27 -19.89 -31.29
C ILE A 10 -18.81 -19.01 -30.14
N VAL A 11 -17.59 -19.20 -29.64
CA VAL A 11 -17.03 -18.40 -28.54
C VAL A 11 -16.91 -16.93 -28.93
N LEU A 12 -16.36 -16.63 -30.11
CA LEU A 12 -16.24 -15.25 -30.58
C LEU A 12 -17.61 -14.58 -30.79
N SER A 13 -18.58 -15.33 -31.31
CA SER A 13 -19.95 -14.84 -31.49
C SER A 13 -20.64 -14.56 -30.16
N LEU A 14 -20.49 -15.45 -29.17
CA LEU A 14 -21.01 -15.24 -27.81
C LEU A 14 -20.34 -14.05 -27.13
N LEU A 15 -19.01 -13.93 -27.21
CA LEU A 15 -18.28 -12.78 -26.67
C LEU A 15 -18.75 -11.47 -27.32
N GLY A 16 -18.91 -11.45 -28.65
CA GLY A 16 -19.44 -10.29 -29.36
C GLY A 16 -20.87 -9.92 -28.93
N PHE A 17 -21.73 -10.92 -28.73
CA PHE A 17 -23.09 -10.73 -28.21
C PHE A 17 -23.08 -10.12 -26.80
N PHE A 18 -22.27 -10.65 -25.88
CA PHE A 18 -22.16 -10.13 -24.52
C PHE A 18 -21.61 -8.71 -24.50
N ILE A 19 -20.52 -8.44 -25.24
CA ILE A 19 -19.94 -7.08 -25.32
C ILE A 19 -20.97 -6.09 -25.83
N ARG A 20 -21.66 -6.40 -26.94
CA ARG A 20 -22.70 -5.53 -27.52
C ARG A 20 -23.83 -5.29 -26.51
N ASN A 21 -24.30 -6.33 -25.84
CA ASN A 21 -25.36 -6.20 -24.85
C ASN A 21 -24.92 -5.33 -23.67
N THR A 22 -23.70 -5.54 -23.15
CA THR A 22 -23.14 -4.72 -22.06
C THR A 22 -22.97 -3.26 -22.46
N VAL A 23 -22.41 -2.98 -23.64
CA VAL A 23 -22.24 -1.60 -24.14
C VAL A 23 -23.59 -0.90 -24.24
N ASN A 24 -24.58 -1.52 -24.88
CA ASN A 24 -25.92 -0.95 -25.04
C ASN A 24 -26.61 -0.71 -23.68
N ASN A 25 -26.43 -1.60 -22.71
CA ASN A 25 -27.00 -1.43 -21.36
C ASN A 25 -26.30 -0.31 -20.57
N LEU A 26 -24.97 -0.20 -20.68
CA LEU A 26 -24.21 0.85 -20.01
C LEU A 26 -24.52 2.24 -20.59
N GLU A 27 -24.64 2.34 -21.92
CA GLU A 27 -25.09 3.57 -22.59
C GLU A 27 -26.51 3.97 -22.16
N ALA A 28 -27.43 3.00 -22.06
CA ALA A 28 -28.79 3.26 -21.57
C ALA A 28 -28.84 3.72 -20.11
N LEU A 29 -27.82 3.37 -19.30
CA LEU A 29 -27.65 3.81 -17.91
C LEU A 29 -26.89 5.15 -17.79
N GLY A 30 -26.48 5.76 -18.91
CA GLY A 30 -25.70 6.99 -18.92
C GLY A 30 -24.24 6.80 -18.48
N ALA A 31 -23.75 5.55 -18.42
CA ALA A 31 -22.35 5.25 -18.17
C ALA A 31 -21.58 5.29 -19.49
N GLU A 32 -20.66 6.24 -19.63
CA GLU A 32 -19.80 6.32 -20.81
C GLU A 32 -18.87 5.10 -20.87
N VAL A 33 -19.06 4.25 -21.88
CA VAL A 33 -18.17 3.12 -22.14
C VAL A 33 -16.93 3.64 -22.87
N GLY A 34 -15.86 3.90 -22.12
CA GLY A 34 -14.60 4.37 -22.68
C GLY A 34 -13.56 4.67 -21.61
N TYR A 35 -12.42 5.23 -22.00
CA TYR A 35 -11.36 5.65 -21.07
C TYR A 35 -11.58 7.05 -20.47
N GLY A 36 -12.69 7.73 -20.81
CA GLY A 36 -13.04 9.05 -20.29
C GLY A 36 -13.12 9.10 -18.76
N PHE A 37 -13.50 7.97 -18.13
CA PHE A 37 -13.53 7.84 -16.67
C PHE A 37 -12.19 8.15 -16.01
N LEU A 38 -11.06 7.93 -16.68
CA LEU A 38 -9.73 8.21 -16.11
C LEU A 38 -9.53 9.71 -15.82
N PHE A 39 -10.22 10.57 -16.56
CA PHE A 39 -10.18 12.03 -16.44
C PHE A 39 -11.32 12.58 -15.58
N ASN A 40 -12.29 11.76 -15.21
CA ASN A 40 -13.35 12.18 -14.30
C ASN A 40 -12.82 12.34 -12.87
N PRO A 41 -13.43 13.23 -12.06
CA PRO A 41 -13.06 13.40 -10.65
C PRO A 41 -13.27 12.10 -9.88
N SER A 42 -12.31 11.74 -9.03
CA SER A 42 -12.35 10.48 -8.28
C SER A 42 -13.45 10.43 -7.22
N ASN A 43 -13.84 11.57 -6.63
CA ASN A 43 -14.90 11.69 -5.61
C ASN A 43 -14.68 10.86 -4.33
N TYR A 44 -13.50 10.27 -4.13
CA TYR A 44 -13.08 9.59 -2.90
C TYR A 44 -11.75 10.14 -2.40
N ASP A 45 -11.55 10.10 -1.09
CA ASP A 45 -10.34 10.62 -0.45
C ASP A 45 -9.32 9.51 -0.15
N ILE A 46 -8.03 9.86 -0.17
CA ILE A 46 -6.92 8.95 0.10
C ILE A 46 -6.15 9.47 1.31
N ASN A 47 -6.20 8.71 2.41
CA ASN A 47 -5.63 9.10 3.70
C ASN A 47 -4.11 9.39 3.61
N GLN A 48 -3.34 8.50 2.98
CA GLN A 48 -1.91 8.69 2.76
C GLN A 48 -1.64 9.04 1.30
N HIS A 49 -1.09 10.22 1.04
CA HIS A 49 -0.72 10.66 -0.31
C HIS A 49 0.66 11.34 -0.26
N LEU A 50 1.62 10.79 -1.02
CA LEU A 50 2.97 11.37 -1.12
C LEU A 50 3.00 12.57 -2.07
N ILE A 51 2.14 12.55 -3.08
CA ILE A 51 1.93 13.66 -4.02
C ILE A 51 0.63 14.39 -3.70
N GLU A 52 0.51 15.65 -4.10
CA GLU A 52 -0.72 16.41 -3.91
C GLU A 52 -1.91 15.72 -4.58
N TYR A 53 -2.94 15.44 -3.79
CA TYR A 53 -4.16 14.77 -4.21
C TYR A 53 -5.35 15.41 -3.50
N SER A 54 -6.47 15.51 -4.21
CA SER A 54 -7.75 15.84 -3.61
C SER A 54 -8.84 15.00 -4.25
N SER A 55 -9.98 14.86 -3.59
CA SER A 55 -11.13 14.10 -4.11
C SER A 55 -11.71 14.67 -5.42
N ARG A 56 -11.29 15.88 -5.83
CA ARG A 56 -11.63 16.49 -7.13
C ARG A 56 -10.64 16.13 -8.25
N SER A 57 -9.50 15.54 -7.91
CA SER A 57 -8.51 15.15 -8.90
C SER A 57 -8.97 13.95 -9.72
N THR A 58 -8.32 13.71 -10.85
CA THR A 58 -8.73 12.67 -11.79
C THR A 58 -8.46 11.27 -11.25
N HIS A 59 -9.23 10.27 -11.69
CA HIS A 59 -8.95 8.87 -11.36
C HIS A 59 -7.53 8.44 -11.74
N LEU A 60 -6.96 8.96 -12.84
CA LEU A 60 -5.57 8.72 -13.22
C LEU A 60 -4.59 9.17 -12.12
N ARG A 61 -4.82 10.36 -11.55
CA ARG A 61 -3.99 10.86 -10.44
C ARG A 61 -4.18 10.01 -9.18
N ALA A 62 -5.40 9.58 -8.88
CA ALA A 62 -5.69 8.66 -7.78
C ALA A 62 -4.94 7.32 -7.93
N THR A 63 -4.91 6.75 -9.14
CA THR A 63 -4.14 5.54 -9.45
C THR A 63 -2.65 5.75 -9.27
N MET A 64 -2.11 6.89 -9.69
CA MET A 64 -0.69 7.22 -9.50
C MET A 64 -0.32 7.32 -8.01
N VAL A 65 -1.16 7.97 -7.19
CA VAL A 65 -0.99 8.00 -5.72
C VAL A 65 -0.96 6.58 -5.15
N GLY A 66 -1.90 5.72 -5.56
CA GLY A 66 -1.98 4.33 -5.13
C GLY A 66 -0.75 3.51 -5.53
N LEU A 67 -0.23 3.73 -6.74
CA LEU A 67 0.97 3.06 -7.23
C LEU A 67 2.21 3.48 -6.43
N ILE A 68 2.37 4.77 -6.15
CA ILE A 68 3.48 5.30 -5.33
C ILE A 68 3.41 4.74 -3.91
N ASN A 69 2.21 4.70 -3.30
CA ASN A 69 2.03 4.12 -1.97
C ASN A 69 2.37 2.63 -1.93
N THR A 70 1.88 1.86 -2.91
CA THR A 70 2.21 0.44 -3.05
C THR A 70 3.71 0.23 -3.21
N GLY A 71 4.36 1.06 -4.03
CA GLY A 71 5.81 1.04 -4.21
C GLY A 71 6.56 1.31 -2.92
N LEU A 72 6.17 2.34 -2.16
CA LEU A 72 6.77 2.66 -0.87
C LEU A 72 6.65 1.49 0.11
N VAL A 73 5.45 0.93 0.27
CA VAL A 73 5.21 -0.21 1.17
C VAL A 73 5.99 -1.44 0.72
N ALA A 74 6.08 -1.69 -0.59
CA ALA A 74 6.87 -2.79 -1.13
C ALA A 74 8.36 -2.63 -0.83
N VAL A 75 8.94 -1.44 -1.04
CA VAL A 75 10.36 -1.19 -0.77
C VAL A 75 10.68 -1.38 0.72
N VAL A 76 9.90 -0.76 1.61
CA VAL A 76 10.08 -0.89 3.06
C VAL A 76 9.88 -2.36 3.49
N GLY A 77 8.85 -3.01 2.95
CA GLY A 77 8.54 -4.41 3.21
C GLY A 77 9.67 -5.35 2.79
N ILE A 78 10.29 -5.15 1.62
CA ILE A 78 11.43 -5.94 1.13
C ILE A 78 12.61 -5.78 2.09
N VAL A 79 12.99 -4.55 2.44
CA VAL A 79 14.13 -4.29 3.33
C VAL A 79 13.93 -4.97 4.69
N LEU A 80 12.76 -4.79 5.31
CA LEU A 80 12.44 -5.39 6.61
C LEU A 80 12.36 -6.92 6.52
N ALA A 81 11.72 -7.46 5.48
CA ALA A 81 11.60 -8.90 5.28
C ALA A 81 12.96 -9.56 5.04
N THR A 82 13.87 -8.90 4.31
CA THR A 82 15.23 -9.40 4.10
C THR A 82 16.02 -9.41 5.40
N LEU A 83 15.96 -8.34 6.20
CA LEU A 83 16.64 -8.27 7.50
C LEU A 83 16.13 -9.34 8.47
N ILE A 84 14.81 -9.40 8.68
CA ILE A 84 14.19 -10.37 9.60
C ILE A 84 14.38 -11.79 9.09
N GLY A 85 14.14 -12.02 7.80
CA GLY A 85 14.30 -13.33 7.17
C GLY A 85 15.73 -13.84 7.22
N PHE A 86 16.72 -12.96 7.05
CA PHE A 86 18.14 -13.29 7.19
C PHE A 86 18.48 -13.67 8.63
N VAL A 87 18.09 -12.85 9.62
CA VAL A 87 18.34 -13.13 11.04
C VAL A 87 17.72 -14.47 11.45
N VAL A 88 16.43 -14.67 11.15
CA VAL A 88 15.72 -15.91 11.46
C VAL A 88 16.31 -17.11 10.71
N GLY A 89 16.74 -16.91 9.46
CA GLY A 89 17.44 -17.91 8.66
C GLY A 89 18.74 -18.38 9.29
N VAL A 90 19.55 -17.44 9.80
CA VAL A 90 20.80 -17.76 10.53
C VAL A 90 20.50 -18.48 11.84
N LEU A 91 19.51 -18.00 12.62
CA LEU A 91 19.11 -18.64 13.88
C LEU A 91 18.65 -20.09 13.69
N ARG A 92 18.03 -20.40 12.54
CA ARG A 92 17.63 -21.77 12.19
C ARG A 92 18.82 -22.71 11.97
N LEU A 93 19.98 -22.22 11.55
CA LEU A 93 21.20 -23.04 11.39
C LEU A 93 22.01 -23.17 12.69
N SER A 94 21.58 -22.52 13.77
CA SER A 94 22.27 -22.61 15.06
C SER A 94 22.31 -24.05 15.58
N SER A 95 23.44 -24.42 16.17
CA SER A 95 23.62 -25.69 16.87
C SER A 95 22.83 -25.77 18.19
N ASN A 96 22.34 -24.64 18.69
CA ASN A 96 21.49 -24.61 19.87
C ASN A 96 20.07 -25.09 19.52
N PHE A 97 19.69 -26.24 20.07
CA PHE A 97 18.39 -26.87 19.85
C PHE A 97 17.20 -25.93 20.11
N LEU A 98 17.24 -25.13 21.18
CA LEU A 98 16.13 -24.25 21.55
C LEU A 98 15.93 -23.14 20.51
N VAL A 99 17.02 -22.48 20.12
CA VAL A 99 17.01 -21.38 19.15
C VAL A 99 16.56 -21.87 17.78
N ASN A 100 17.08 -23.01 17.33
CA ASN A 100 16.70 -23.65 16.08
C ASN A 100 15.19 -23.97 16.06
N ARG A 101 14.67 -24.59 17.13
CA ARG A 101 13.26 -24.97 17.23
C ARG A 101 12.33 -23.75 17.27
N LEU A 102 12.71 -22.69 17.99
CA LEU A 102 11.95 -21.45 18.03
C LEU A 102 11.91 -20.76 16.66
N ALA A 103 13.04 -20.69 15.96
CA ALA A 103 13.10 -20.13 14.60
C ALA A 103 12.24 -20.96 13.63
N TYR A 104 12.25 -22.30 13.77
CA TYR A 104 11.40 -23.18 12.97
C TYR A 104 9.91 -22.91 13.21
N ILE A 105 9.47 -22.87 14.47
CA ILE A 105 8.07 -22.60 14.84
C ILE A 105 7.64 -21.23 14.31
N PHE A 106 8.48 -20.20 14.45
CA PHE A 106 8.19 -18.86 13.95
C PHE A 106 7.97 -18.87 12.43
N VAL A 107 8.89 -19.45 11.65
CA VAL A 107 8.76 -19.48 10.18
C VAL A 107 7.54 -20.27 9.75
N GLU A 108 7.29 -21.42 10.37
CA GLU A 108 6.17 -22.27 10.03
C GLU A 108 4.84 -21.58 10.37
N PHE A 109 4.76 -20.87 11.49
CA PHE A 109 3.58 -20.10 11.87
C PHE A 109 3.31 -18.95 10.90
N THR A 110 4.33 -18.13 10.59
CA THR A 110 4.16 -16.99 9.67
C THR A 110 3.76 -17.43 8.27
N ARG A 111 4.21 -18.61 7.80
CA ARG A 111 3.88 -19.13 6.47
C ARG A 111 2.53 -19.84 6.38
N ASN A 112 2.09 -20.51 7.46
CA ASN A 112 0.85 -21.27 7.46
C ASN A 112 -0.38 -20.46 7.89
N VAL A 113 -0.20 -19.32 8.58
CA VAL A 113 -1.31 -18.44 8.94
C VAL A 113 -1.71 -17.57 7.76
N PRO A 114 -3.00 -17.55 7.36
CA PRO A 114 -3.51 -16.67 6.31
C PRO A 114 -3.14 -15.20 6.53
N VAL A 115 -2.66 -14.53 5.48
CA VAL A 115 -2.32 -13.09 5.53
C VAL A 115 -3.50 -12.23 5.99
N LEU A 116 -4.72 -12.64 5.67
CA LEU A 116 -5.93 -11.94 6.11
C LEU A 116 -6.06 -11.92 7.64
N LEU A 117 -5.75 -13.02 8.33
CA LEU A 117 -5.78 -13.06 9.79
C LEU A 117 -4.76 -12.09 10.38
N TRP A 118 -3.56 -12.01 9.79
CA TRP A 118 -2.54 -11.04 10.20
C TRP A 118 -3.04 -9.61 10.05
N ILE A 119 -3.63 -9.28 8.90
CA ILE A 119 -4.18 -7.93 8.64
C ILE A 119 -5.27 -7.60 9.65
N LEU A 120 -6.21 -8.51 9.90
CA LEU A 120 -7.31 -8.29 10.84
C LEU A 120 -6.84 -8.19 12.30
N LEU A 121 -5.89 -9.03 12.71
CA LEU A 121 -5.31 -9.00 14.04
C LEU A 121 -4.61 -7.66 14.29
N TRP A 122 -3.71 -7.25 13.40
CA TRP A 122 -2.99 -5.99 13.54
C TRP A 122 -3.93 -4.79 13.46
N HIS A 123 -4.90 -4.80 12.55
CA HIS A 123 -5.93 -3.77 12.48
C HIS A 123 -6.74 -3.65 13.79
N GLY A 124 -7.17 -4.78 14.35
CA GLY A 124 -7.90 -4.81 15.61
C GLY A 124 -7.06 -4.31 16.80
N VAL A 125 -5.81 -4.76 16.90
CA VAL A 125 -4.86 -4.31 17.93
C VAL A 125 -4.60 -2.81 17.80
N LEU A 126 -4.32 -2.31 16.59
CA LEU A 126 -4.07 -0.88 16.37
C LEU A 126 -5.29 -0.04 16.77
N ILE A 127 -6.52 -0.45 16.42
CA ILE A 127 -7.71 0.34 16.76
C ILE A 127 -8.01 0.35 18.26
N HIS A 128 -7.77 -0.75 18.98
CA HIS A 128 -8.07 -0.84 20.41
C HIS A 128 -6.94 -0.31 21.29
N SER A 129 -5.68 -0.49 20.88
CA SER A 129 -4.52 -0.07 21.66
C SER A 129 -4.13 1.39 21.44
N LEU A 130 -4.48 1.98 20.30
CA LEU A 130 -4.17 3.39 20.01
C LEU A 130 -5.37 4.31 20.26
N PRO A 131 -5.15 5.51 20.80
CA PRO A 131 -6.22 6.47 21.00
C PRO A 131 -6.78 6.99 19.68
N HIS A 132 -8.02 7.49 19.75
CA HIS A 132 -8.68 8.13 18.63
C HIS A 132 -7.86 9.35 18.14
N PRO A 133 -7.97 9.79 16.87
CA PRO A 133 -7.09 10.82 16.33
C PRO A 133 -7.19 12.18 17.04
N ARG A 134 -8.29 12.41 17.76
CA ARG A 134 -8.49 13.62 18.60
C ARG A 134 -7.68 13.61 19.90
N GLN A 135 -7.21 12.45 20.33
CA GLN A 135 -6.39 12.22 21.52
C GLN A 135 -5.07 11.52 21.15
N ALA A 136 -4.57 11.78 19.94
CA ALA A 136 -3.35 11.14 19.44
C ALA A 136 -2.19 11.32 20.43
N ILE A 137 -1.40 10.26 20.62
CA ILE A 137 -0.22 10.33 21.48
C ILE A 137 0.82 11.17 20.74
N THR A 138 1.21 12.28 21.34
CA THR A 138 2.32 13.10 20.84
C THR A 138 3.62 12.53 21.39
N VAL A 139 4.55 12.19 20.50
CA VAL A 139 5.91 11.84 20.89
C VAL A 139 6.79 13.04 20.54
N TYR A 140 7.31 13.70 21.59
CA TYR A 140 8.11 14.92 21.52
C TYR A 140 7.45 16.10 20.77
N ASP A 141 6.11 16.18 20.74
CA ASP A 141 5.33 17.18 19.97
C ASP A 141 5.60 17.23 18.46
N VAL A 142 6.46 16.34 17.95
CA VAL A 142 6.84 16.26 16.55
C VAL A 142 6.19 15.10 15.84
N THR A 143 5.67 14.09 16.54
CA THR A 143 5.03 12.94 15.87
C THR A 143 3.74 12.56 16.55
N PHE A 144 2.72 12.27 15.75
CA PHE A 144 1.38 11.95 16.23
C PHE A 144 1.07 10.49 15.92
N LEU A 145 0.82 9.70 16.95
CA LEU A 145 0.44 8.31 16.82
C LEU A 145 -1.05 8.16 17.18
N ALA A 146 -1.85 7.75 16.21
CA ALA A 146 -3.29 7.57 16.35
C ALA A 146 -3.72 6.20 15.82
N ASN A 147 -4.94 5.79 16.14
CA ASN A 147 -5.55 4.58 15.56
C ASN A 147 -5.77 4.63 14.03
N ARG A 148 -5.49 5.78 13.38
CA ARG A 148 -5.46 5.94 11.92
C ARG A 148 -4.06 5.83 11.32
N GLY A 149 -3.04 5.62 12.15
CA GLY A 149 -1.65 5.47 11.72
C GLY A 149 -0.71 6.44 12.41
N PHE A 150 0.53 6.43 11.92
CA PHE A 150 1.61 7.29 12.38
C PHE A 150 1.73 8.49 11.44
N TYR A 151 1.56 9.68 11.99
CA TYR A 151 1.68 10.94 11.24
C TYR A 151 2.96 11.66 11.67
N VAL A 152 3.87 11.80 10.71
CA VAL A 152 5.04 12.68 10.85
C VAL A 152 4.73 13.96 10.07
N PRO A 153 4.74 15.13 10.73
CA PRO A 153 4.61 16.41 10.07
C PRO A 153 5.75 16.57 9.07
N LYS A 154 5.41 17.03 7.86
CA LYS A 154 6.39 17.29 6.82
C LYS A 154 7.34 18.39 7.32
N PRO A 155 8.67 18.18 7.31
CA PRO A 155 9.60 19.25 7.62
C PRO A 155 9.42 20.36 6.58
N LEU A 156 9.03 21.55 7.06
CA LEU A 156 8.92 22.74 6.21
C LEU A 156 10.33 23.31 6.02
N LEU A 157 10.87 23.15 4.82
CA LEU A 157 12.14 23.74 4.44
C LEU A 157 11.88 25.19 4.02
N ASP A 158 11.95 26.10 4.98
CA ASP A 158 11.89 27.53 4.71
C ASP A 158 13.07 27.98 3.83
N PRO A 159 12.98 29.10 3.10
CA PRO A 159 14.05 29.60 2.24
C PRO A 159 15.39 29.83 2.94
N LEU A 160 15.46 29.79 4.29
CA LEU A 160 16.68 29.92 5.09
C LEU A 160 17.28 28.59 5.58
N PHE A 161 16.66 27.44 5.25
CA PHE A 161 17.11 26.12 5.70
C PHE A 161 18.56 25.79 5.27
N TRP A 162 19.04 26.37 4.17
CA TRP A 162 20.44 26.24 3.72
C TRP A 162 21.45 26.73 4.76
N LEU A 163 21.11 27.71 5.61
CA LEU A 163 21.99 28.16 6.70
C LEU A 163 22.16 27.08 7.77
N VAL A 164 21.13 26.29 8.05
CA VAL A 164 21.20 25.15 8.98
C VAL A 164 22.07 24.04 8.40
N ALA A 165 21.97 23.77 7.10
CA ALA A 165 22.84 22.82 6.42
C ALA A 165 24.32 23.26 6.41
N ILE A 166 24.59 24.56 6.21
CA ILE A 166 25.94 25.12 6.32
C ILE A 166 26.45 25.06 7.75
N ALA A 167 25.64 25.42 8.74
CA ALA A 167 26.02 25.34 10.15
C ALA A 167 26.32 23.90 10.60
N ALA A 168 25.54 22.92 10.14
CA ALA A 168 25.79 21.50 10.39
C ALA A 168 27.07 21.03 9.70
N ALA A 169 27.33 21.45 8.46
CA ALA A 169 28.56 21.12 7.75
C ALA A 169 29.80 21.69 8.47
N VAL A 170 29.73 22.96 8.90
CA VAL A 170 30.79 23.62 9.66
C VAL A 170 31.02 22.92 11.01
N ALA A 171 29.96 22.53 11.71
CA ALA A 171 30.05 21.81 12.99
C ALA A 171 30.58 20.36 12.89
N ILE A 172 30.53 19.74 11.70
CA ILE A 172 31.15 18.43 11.46
C ILE A 172 32.64 18.58 11.10
N THR A 173 33.03 19.72 10.55
CA THR A 173 34.41 20.00 10.13
C THR A 173 35.24 20.81 11.13
N GLY A 174 34.63 21.39 12.16
CA GLY A 174 35.28 22.14 13.24
C GLY A 174 35.15 21.40 14.57
#